data_AF-Q6EVN4-F1
#
_entry.id   AF-Q6EVN4-F1
#
_cell.length_a   1.000
_cell.length_b   1.000
_cell.length_c   1.000
_cell.angle_alpha   90.00
_cell.angle_beta   90.00
_cell.angle_gamma   90.00
#
_symmetry.space_group_name_H-M   'P 1'
#
loop_
_entity.id
_entity.type
_entity.pdbx_description
1 polymer ?
#
loop_
_entity_poly.entity_id
_entity_poly.type
_entity_poly.pdbx_seq_one_letter_code
_entity_poly.pdbx_strand_id
1 'polypeptide(L)'
;PTIIKLIPIMFSTLGAFVAYNVNFLANELIFALKTTSFGNGLYCFLNKRWFFDKVFNDFIVRSFLRFGYEVSFKALDKGAIEILGPYGISYTFRELAKQISKLQSGFV
;
A
#
# COMPACT_ATOMS: atom_id res chain seq x y z
N PRO A 1 13.24 42.09 14.78
CA PRO A 1 13.27 40.81 15.53
C PRO A 1 12.24 40.66 16.68
N THR A 2 11.41 41.66 16.99
CA THR A 2 10.33 41.56 18.00
C THR A 2 8.98 41.13 17.41
N ILE A 3 8.68 41.60 16.19
CA ILE A 3 7.43 41.32 15.47
C ILE A 3 7.22 39.81 15.25
N ILE A 4 8.25 39.09 14.80
CA ILE A 4 8.21 37.63 14.56
C ILE A 4 7.87 36.85 15.85
N LYS A 5 8.27 37.38 17.01
CA LYS A 5 8.00 36.76 18.31
C LYS A 5 6.55 36.99 18.79
N LEU A 6 5.92 38.11 18.38
CA LEU A 6 4.54 38.43 18.74
C LEU A 6 3.49 37.75 17.84
N ILE A 7 3.85 37.45 16.59
CA ILE A 7 2.93 36.86 15.60
C ILE A 7 2.27 35.57 16.12
N PRO A 8 3.01 34.56 16.64
CA PRO A 8 2.39 33.33 17.13
C PRO A 8 1.41 33.59 18.28
N ILE A 9 1.74 34.52 19.17
CA ILE A 9 0.92 34.84 20.34
C ILE A 9 -0.43 35.40 19.89
N MET A 10 -0.42 36.36 18.98
CA MET A 10 -1.65 36.96 18.45
C MET A 10 -2.54 35.93 17.74
N PHE A 11 -1.95 35.07 16.90
CA PHE A 11 -2.70 34.03 16.20
C PHE A 11 -3.26 32.97 17.14
N SER A 12 -2.49 32.55 18.16
CA SER A 12 -2.97 31.61 19.17
C SER A 12 -4.12 32.19 20.00
N THR A 13 -4.03 33.45 20.45
CA THR A 13 -5.11 34.08 21.21
C THR A 13 -6.38 34.26 20.38
N LEU A 14 -6.24 34.65 19.11
CA LEU A 14 -7.37 34.77 18.20
C LEU A 14 -8.01 33.40 17.93
N GLY A 15 -7.20 32.36 17.66
CA GLY A 15 -7.68 31.00 17.45
C GLY A 15 -8.42 30.44 18.66
N ALA A 16 -7.89 30.68 19.88
CA ALA A 16 -8.54 30.27 21.11
C ALA A 16 -9.89 30.98 21.32
N PHE A 17 -9.95 32.29 21.05
CA PHE A 17 -11.19 33.06 21.14
C PHE A 17 -12.24 32.54 20.15
N VAL A 18 -11.85 32.27 18.90
CA VAL A 18 -12.76 31.69 17.89
C VAL A 18 -13.24 30.31 18.32
N ALA A 19 -12.35 29.43 18.78
CA ALA A 19 -12.71 28.07 19.22
C ALA A 19 -13.70 28.07 20.40
N TYR A 20 -13.53 29.00 21.34
CA TYR A 20 -14.46 29.18 22.46
C TYR A 20 -15.86 29.60 21.97
N ASN A 21 -15.94 30.63 21.13
CA ASN A 21 -17.22 31.10 20.60
C ASN A 21 -17.92 30.03 19.76
N VAL A 22 -17.19 29.31 18.90
CA VAL A 22 -17.74 28.24 18.06
C VAL A 22 -18.29 27.10 18.91
N ASN A 23 -17.61 26.68 19.98
CA ASN A 23 -18.12 25.61 20.86
C ASN A 23 -19.32 26.04 21.72
N PHE A 24 -19.34 27.29 22.18
CA PHE A 24 -20.39 27.77 23.09
C PHE A 24 -21.67 28.22 22.35
N LEU A 25 -21.54 28.88 21.20
CA LEU A 25 -22.66 29.56 20.51
C LEU A 25 -23.19 28.82 19.28
N ALA A 26 -22.40 27.97 18.62
CA ALA A 26 -22.69 27.62 17.22
C ALA A 26 -23.32 26.23 17.00
N ASN A 27 -24.20 25.77 17.88
CA ASN A 27 -24.85 24.46 17.69
C ASN A 27 -25.66 24.37 16.38
N GLU A 28 -26.51 25.35 16.06
CA GLU A 28 -27.33 25.27 14.85
C GLU A 28 -26.55 25.52 13.55
N LEU A 29 -25.65 26.51 13.54
CA LEU A 29 -24.83 26.81 12.35
C LEU A 29 -23.84 25.69 12.03
N ILE A 30 -23.18 25.12 13.05
CA ILE A 30 -22.29 23.97 12.85
C ILE A 30 -23.11 22.75 12.40
N PHE A 31 -24.30 22.53 12.95
CA PHE A 31 -25.15 21.41 12.54
C PHE A 31 -25.59 21.57 11.07
N ALA A 32 -26.05 22.76 10.67
CA ALA A 32 -26.38 23.05 9.29
C ALA A 32 -25.18 22.80 8.36
N LEU A 33 -23.99 23.32 8.72
CA LEU A 33 -22.76 23.14 7.95
C LEU A 33 -22.36 21.65 7.85
N LYS A 34 -22.40 20.90 8.95
CA LYS A 34 -22.10 19.46 8.97
C LYS A 34 -23.05 18.65 8.10
N THR A 35 -24.31 19.06 8.02
CA THR A 35 -25.34 18.34 7.25
C THR A 35 -25.23 18.63 5.75
N THR A 36 -24.61 19.75 5.35
CA THR A 36 -24.32 19.99 3.93
C THR A 36 -23.37 18.94 3.36
N SER A 37 -23.53 18.61 2.08
CA SER A 37 -22.66 17.65 1.39
C SER A 37 -21.18 18.06 1.46
N PHE A 38 -20.89 19.36 1.29
CA PHE A 38 -19.54 19.90 1.36
C PHE A 38 -18.95 19.82 2.77
N GLY A 39 -19.70 20.25 3.79
CA GLY A 39 -19.23 20.21 5.18
C GLY A 39 -19.05 18.79 5.70
N ASN A 40 -19.93 17.85 5.32
CA ASN A 40 -19.75 16.43 5.61
C ASN A 40 -18.51 15.87 4.90
N GLY A 41 -18.26 16.25 3.65
CA GLY A 41 -17.06 15.87 2.90
C GLY A 41 -15.78 16.35 3.57
N LEU A 42 -15.71 17.63 3.93
CA LEU A 42 -14.58 18.22 4.67
C LEU A 42 -14.40 17.59 6.05
N TYR A 43 -15.48 17.36 6.78
CA TYR A 43 -15.44 16.71 8.08
C TYR A 43 -14.88 15.28 7.96
N CYS A 44 -15.38 14.49 7.00
CA CYS A 44 -14.90 13.15 6.74
C CYS A 44 -13.42 13.14 6.32
N PHE A 45 -13.01 14.08 5.48
CA PHE A 45 -11.63 14.26 5.04
C PHE A 45 -10.66 14.56 6.19
N LEU A 46 -10.98 15.55 7.03
CA LEU A 46 -10.14 15.94 8.16
C LEU A 46 -10.13 14.84 9.23
N ASN A 47 -11.29 14.23 9.51
CA ASN A 47 -11.42 13.19 10.54
C ASN A 47 -10.71 11.87 10.16
N LYS A 48 -10.70 11.52 8.86
CA LYS A 48 -9.99 10.32 8.36
C LYS A 48 -8.51 10.58 8.01
N ARG A 49 -7.89 11.61 8.61
CA ARG A 49 -6.46 11.96 8.39
C ARG A 49 -6.12 12.08 6.90
N TRP A 50 -6.96 12.81 6.16
CA TRP A 50 -6.80 12.98 4.70
C TRP A 50 -6.80 11.65 3.91
N PHE A 51 -7.41 10.59 4.44
CA PHE A 51 -7.40 9.26 3.81
C PHE A 51 -6.00 8.73 3.47
N PHE A 52 -4.96 9.22 4.16
CA PHE A 52 -3.58 8.88 3.87
C PHE A 52 -3.35 7.37 3.94
N ASP A 53 -3.93 6.71 4.95
CA ASP A 53 -3.87 5.25 5.11
C ASP A 53 -4.44 4.50 3.89
N LYS A 54 -5.56 4.99 3.34
CA LYS A 54 -6.20 4.37 2.18
C LYS A 54 -5.35 4.56 0.92
N VAL A 55 -4.83 5.77 0.70
CA VAL A 55 -3.92 6.07 -0.41
C VAL A 55 -2.68 5.18 -0.32
N PHE A 56 -2.05 5.11 0.85
CA PHE A 56 -0.90 4.24 1.07
C PHE A 56 -1.22 2.77 0.77
N ASN A 57 -2.34 2.26 1.30
CA ASN A 57 -2.71 0.87 1.12
C ASN A 57 -3.06 0.52 -0.34
N ASP A 58 -3.81 1.38 -1.03
CA ASP A 58 -4.25 1.10 -2.39
C ASP A 58 -3.13 1.30 -3.43
N PHE A 59 -2.24 2.28 -3.25
CA PHE A 59 -1.17 2.56 -4.22
C PHE A 59 0.11 1.77 -3.94
N ILE A 60 0.53 1.67 -2.68
CA ILE A 60 1.80 1.03 -2.33
C ILE A 60 1.54 -0.43 -2.00
N VAL A 61 0.75 -0.71 -0.95
CA VAL A 61 0.61 -2.08 -0.41
C VAL A 61 0.05 -3.04 -1.46
N ARG A 62 -1.05 -2.70 -2.14
CA ARG A 62 -1.62 -3.57 -3.19
C ARG A 62 -0.65 -3.81 -4.34
N SER A 63 0.12 -2.80 -4.75
CA SER A 63 1.09 -2.93 -5.83
C SER A 63 2.21 -3.91 -5.45
N PHE A 64 2.76 -3.77 -4.25
CA PHE A 64 3.77 -4.68 -3.72
C PHE A 64 3.24 -6.11 -3.53
N LEU A 65 2.00 -6.26 -3.04
CA LEU A 65 1.37 -7.58 -2.90
C LEU A 65 1.19 -8.27 -4.26
N ARG A 66 0.74 -7.53 -5.28
CA ARG A 66 0.59 -8.06 -6.64
C ARG A 66 1.94 -8.44 -7.25
N PHE A 67 2.96 -7.62 -7.04
CA PHE A 67 4.33 -7.92 -7.46
C PHE A 67 4.85 -9.21 -6.79
N GLY A 68 4.72 -9.32 -5.47
CA GLY A 68 5.14 -10.51 -4.73
C GLY A 68 4.42 -11.78 -5.18
N TYR A 69 3.13 -11.68 -5.48
CA TYR A 69 2.34 -12.80 -6.00
C TYR A 69 2.81 -13.25 -7.40
N GLU A 70 2.94 -12.32 -8.35
CA GLU A 70 3.31 -12.64 -9.73
C GLU A 70 4.77 -13.10 -9.87
N VAL A 71 5.68 -12.57 -9.05
CA VAL A 71 7.10 -12.90 -9.13
C VAL A 71 7.45 -14.10 -8.27
N SER A 72 7.12 -14.10 -6.99
CA SER A 72 7.56 -15.15 -6.08
C SER A 72 6.65 -16.37 -6.17
N PHE A 73 5.38 -16.21 -5.82
CA PHE A 73 4.46 -17.35 -5.68
C PHE A 73 4.20 -18.06 -7.01
N LYS A 74 3.90 -17.28 -8.05
CA LYS A 74 3.60 -17.86 -9.36
C LYS A 74 4.81 -18.52 -10.00
N ALA A 75 6.02 -17.96 -9.84
CA ALA A 75 7.24 -18.59 -10.36
C ALA A 75 7.61 -19.84 -9.57
N LEU A 76 7.43 -19.82 -8.24
CA LEU A 76 7.72 -20.96 -7.38
C LEU A 76 6.79 -22.13 -7.68
N ASP A 77 5.49 -21.90 -7.73
CA ASP A 77 4.51 -22.98 -7.98
C ASP A 77 4.67 -23.56 -9.39
N LYS A 78 4.80 -22.72 -10.42
CA LYS A 78 5.01 -23.20 -11.79
C LYS A 78 6.36 -23.89 -11.95
N GLY A 79 7.43 -23.32 -11.39
CA GLY A 79 8.76 -23.91 -11.45
C GLY A 79 8.82 -25.28 -10.75
N ALA A 80 8.20 -25.39 -9.57
CA ALA A 80 8.11 -26.66 -8.86
C ALA A 80 7.34 -27.71 -9.68
N ILE A 81 6.20 -27.34 -10.28
CA ILE A 81 5.42 -28.24 -11.13
C ILE A 81 6.18 -28.62 -12.41
N GLU A 82 6.93 -27.72 -13.04
CA GLU A 82 7.71 -28.02 -14.24
C GLU A 82 8.89 -28.98 -13.94
N ILE A 83 9.56 -28.79 -12.80
CA ILE A 83 10.66 -29.66 -12.36
C ILE A 83 10.15 -31.06 -12.01
N LEU A 84 9.00 -31.19 -11.36
CA LEU A 84 8.42 -32.50 -11.02
C LEU A 84 7.59 -33.10 -12.16
N GLY A 85 7.21 -32.29 -13.13
CA GLY A 85 6.35 -32.68 -14.24
C GLY A 85 7.10 -33.37 -15.39
N PRO A 86 6.44 -33.50 -16.55
CA PRO A 86 6.98 -34.18 -17.71
C PRO A 86 8.32 -33.60 -18.19
N TYR A 87 8.53 -32.30 -18.01
CA TYR A 87 9.78 -31.64 -18.40
C TYR A 87 10.97 -32.15 -17.59
N GLY A 88 10.90 -32.13 -16.25
CA GLY A 88 11.96 -32.68 -15.41
C GLY A 88 12.18 -34.18 -15.62
N ILE A 89 11.13 -34.95 -15.83
CA ILE A 89 11.22 -36.38 -16.17
C ILE A 89 11.95 -36.56 -17.50
N SER A 90 11.58 -35.81 -18.55
CA SER A 90 12.25 -35.91 -19.85
C SER A 90 13.74 -35.54 -19.79
N TYR A 91 14.09 -34.56 -18.95
CA TYR A 91 15.46 -34.14 -18.74
C TYR A 91 16.30 -35.23 -18.07
N THR A 92 15.77 -35.86 -17.01
CA THR A 92 16.48 -36.95 -16.30
C THR A 92 16.64 -38.19 -17.16
N PHE A 93 15.61 -38.60 -17.91
CA PHE A 93 15.70 -39.72 -18.85
C PHE A 93 16.72 -39.45 -19.96
N ARG A 94 16.77 -38.22 -20.50
CA ARG A 94 17.75 -37.84 -21.51
C ARG A 94 19.18 -37.94 -20.98
N GLU A 95 19.41 -37.50 -19.74
CA GLU A 95 20.74 -37.54 -19.14
C GLU A 95 21.17 -38.99 -18.85
N LEU A 96 20.27 -39.83 -18.35
CA LEU A 96 20.49 -41.27 -18.18
C LEU A 96 20.83 -41.95 -19.51
N ALA A 97 20.07 -41.66 -20.58
CA ALA A 97 20.33 -42.21 -21.90
C ALA A 97 21.72 -41.79 -22.43
N LYS A 98 22.14 -40.55 -22.19
CA LYS A 98 23.47 -40.04 -22.53
C LYS A 98 24.57 -40.79 -21.77
N GLN A 99 24.38 -41.04 -20.48
CA GLN A 99 25.34 -41.80 -19.67
C GLN A 99 25.50 -43.24 -20.15
N ILE A 100 24.38 -43.92 -20.44
CA ILE A 100 24.38 -45.29 -20.98
C ILE A 100 25.08 -45.32 -22.35
N SER A 101 24.75 -44.38 -23.23
CA SER A 101 25.36 -44.27 -24.55
C SER A 101 26.87 -44.02 -24.47
N LYS A 102 27.33 -43.16 -23.53
CA LYS A 102 28.76 -42.92 -23.30
C LYS A 102 29.48 -44.18 -22.86
N LEU A 103 28.91 -44.96 -21.94
CA LEU A 103 29.46 -46.25 -21.50
C LEU A 103 29.59 -47.26 -22.66
N GLN A 104 28.65 -47.26 -23.60
CA GLN A 104 28.68 -48.16 -24.76
C GLN A 104 29.52 -47.64 -25.95
N SER A 105 29.83 -46.34 -26.01
CA SER A 105 30.52 -45.71 -27.15
C SER A 105 31.99 -46.10 -27.30
N GLY A 106 32.57 -46.77 -26.30
CA GLY A 106 33.97 -47.21 -26.31
C GLY A 106 35.00 -46.07 -26.23
N PHE A 107 34.55 -44.81 -26.17
CA PHE A 107 35.38 -43.64 -25.92
C PHE A 107 35.46 -43.40 -24.40
N VAL A 108 36.57 -43.83 -23.80
CA VAL A 108 37.07 -43.27 -22.53
C VAL A 108 37.80 -41.98 -22.84
#